data_AF-A0A392PXX7-F1
#
_entry.id   AF-A0A392PXX7-F1
#
_cell.length_a   1.000
_cell.length_b   1.000
_cell.length_c   1.000
_cell.angle_alpha   90.00
_cell.angle_beta   90.00
_cell.angle_gamma   90.00
#
_symmetry.space_group_name_H-M   'P 1'
#
loop_
_entity.id
_entity.type
_entity.pdbx_description
1 polymer ?
#
loop_
_entity_poly.entity_id
_entity_poly.type
_entity_poly.pdbx_seq_one_letter_code
_entity_poly.pdbx_strand_id
1 'polypeptide(L)' 'MRGSKYLLLETDSSILLKKANAALEKYKMHAVVANELSTRKEQVVVTTGVE' A
#
# COMPACT_ATOMS: atom_id res chain seq x y z
N MET A 1 19.41 3.11 -7.19
CA MET A 1 18.67 2.46 -6.10
C MET A 1 17.51 1.69 -6.69
N ARG A 2 17.47 0.36 -6.58
CA ARG A 2 16.25 -0.41 -6.92
C ARG A 2 15.33 -0.31 -5.70
N GLY A 3 14.40 0.64 -5.71
CA GLY A 3 13.44 0.82 -4.62
C GLY A 3 12.48 -0.37 -4.56
N SER A 4 12.38 -1.01 -3.39
CA SER A 4 11.40 -2.06 -3.12
C SER A 4 10.00 -1.43 -3.04
N LYS A 5 9.19 -1.64 -4.08
CA LYS A 5 7.81 -1.17 -4.20
C LYS A 5 6.86 -2.35 -4.06
N TYR A 6 5.88 -2.24 -3.18
CA TYR A 6 4.89 -3.29 -2.92
C TYR A 6 3.49 -2.81 -3.35
N LEU A 7 2.71 -3.68 -3.99
CA LEU A 7 1.34 -3.37 -4.43
C LEU A 7 0.34 -4.20 -3.61
N LEU A 8 -0.71 -3.55 -3.11
CA LEU A 8 -1.73 -4.13 -2.25
C LEU A 8 -3.13 -3.83 -2.81
N LEU A 9 -3.92 -4.87 -3.04
CA LEU A 9 -5.28 -4.79 -3.54
C LEU A 9 -6.23 -5.43 -2.51
N GLU A 10 -7.21 -4.66 -2.03
CA GLU A 10 -8.22 -5.14 -1.06
C GLU A 10 -9.65 -4.82 -1.55
N THR A 11 -10.65 -5.48 -0.98
CA THR A 11 -12.08 -5.22 -1.25
C THR A 11 -12.77 -4.42 -0.14
N ASP A 12 -12.12 -4.27 1.02
CA ASP A 12 -12.63 -3.53 2.16
C ASP A 12 -11.72 -2.34 2.45
N SER A 13 -12.26 -1.14 2.24
CA SER A 13 -11.55 0.13 2.42
C SER A 13 -11.12 0.35 3.87
N SER A 14 -11.85 -0.22 4.84
CA SER A 14 -11.58 -0.04 6.28
C SER A 14 -10.28 -0.70 6.72
N ILE A 15 -9.82 -1.74 6.02
CA ILE A 15 -8.59 -2.48 6.33
C ILE A 15 -7.41 -2.16 5.40
N LEU A 16 -7.67 -1.52 4.26
CA LEU A 16 -6.68 -1.27 3.20
C LEU A 16 -5.45 -0.53 3.74
N LEU A 17 -5.65 0.60 4.43
CA LEU A 17 -4.55 1.41 5.00
C LEU A 17 -3.81 0.66 6.11
N LYS A 18 -4.54 -0.06 6.96
CA LYS A 18 -3.94 -0.83 8.06
C LYS A 18 -2.97 -1.89 7.53
N LYS A 19 -3.36 -2.60 6.46
CA LYS A 19 -2.50 -3.58 5.81
C LYS A 19 -1.35 -2.95 5.05
N ALA A 20 -1.56 -1.79 4.41
CA ALA A 20 -0.49 -1.05 3.73
C ALA A 20 0.60 -0.62 4.71
N ASN A 21 0.22 -0.06 5.87
CA ASN A 21 1.17 0.33 6.92
C ASN A 21 1.90 -0.89 7.50
N ALA A 22 1.16 -1.98 7.79
CA ALA A 22 1.77 -3.21 8.27
C ALA A 22 2.78 -3.79 7.26
N ALA A 23 2.52 -3.69 5.96
CA ALA A 23 3.43 -4.16 4.93
C ALA A 23 4.72 -3.33 4.86
N LEU A 24 4.64 -2.00 5.05
CA LEU A 24 5.83 -1.14 5.14
C LEU A 24 6.75 -1.62 6.26
N GLU A 25 6.22 -1.81 7.45
CA GLU A 25 7.00 -2.18 8.64
C GLU A 25 7.54 -3.61 8.57
N LYS A 26 6.70 -4.56 8.16
CA LYS A 26 7.01 -5.99 8.12
C LYS A 26 8.06 -6.31 7.05
N TYR A 27 7.94 -5.70 5.88
CA TYR A 27 8.79 -6.01 4.74
C TYR A 27 9.88 -4.96 4.49
N LYS A 28 10.00 -3.94 5.37
CA LYS A 28 10.95 -2.83 5.25
C LYS A 28 10.90 -2.19 3.86
N MET A 29 9.68 -1.99 3.37
CA MET A 29 9.41 -1.38 2.07
C MET A 29 9.53 0.12 2.17
N HIS A 30 9.99 0.76 1.09
CA HIS A 30 10.06 2.22 1.03
C HIS A 30 8.67 2.81 0.73
N ALA A 31 7.88 2.10 -0.07
CA ALA A 31 6.54 2.51 -0.44
C ALA A 31 5.62 1.31 -0.70
N VAL A 32 4.35 1.48 -0.34
CA VAL A 32 3.24 0.58 -0.67
C VAL A 32 2.21 1.36 -1.49
N VAL A 33 1.81 0.81 -2.64
CA VAL A 33 0.67 1.31 -3.42
C VAL A 33 -0.53 0.44 -3.10
N ALA A 34 -1.53 1.00 -2.44
CA ALA A 34 -2.72 0.33 -1.96
C ALA A 34 -3.94 0.81 -2.74
N ASN A 35 -4.80 -0.10 -3.18
CA ASN A 35 -6.01 0.24 -3.91
C ASN A 35 -7.18 -0.68 -3.55
N GLU A 36 -8.39 -0.13 -3.53
CA GLU A 36 -9.60 -0.92 -3.38
C GLU A 36 -10.02 -1.50 -4.74
N LEU A 37 -10.51 -2.73 -4.79
CA LEU A 37 -10.87 -3.43 -6.03
C LEU A 37 -11.90 -2.67 -6.87
N SER A 38 -12.88 -2.08 -6.20
CA SER A 38 -13.99 -1.32 -6.77
C SER A 38 -13.53 -0.05 -7.49
N THR A 39 -12.41 0.54 -7.06
CA THR A 39 -11.90 1.84 -7.53
C THR A 39 -10.46 1.78 -8.04
N ARG A 40 -9.95 0.57 -8.32
CA ARG A 40 -8.52 0.34 -8.62
C ARG A 40 -8.01 1.01 -9.89
N LYS A 41 -8.89 1.40 -10.81
CA LYS A 41 -8.51 2.09 -12.06
C LYS A 41 -8.62 3.60 -11.93
N GLU A 42 -9.32 4.07 -10.90
CA GLU A 42 -9.72 5.44 -10.68
C GLU A 42 -8.83 6.09 -9.61
N GLN A 43 -8.52 5.35 -8.54
CA GLN A 43 -7.72 5.86 -7.42
C GLN A 43 -6.79 4.81 -6.82
N VAL A 44 -5.68 5.29 -6.29
CA VAL A 44 -4.73 4.53 -5.48
C VAL A 44 -4.27 5.39 -4.32
N VAL A 45 -3.94 4.76 -3.20
CA VAL A 45 -3.32 5.40 -2.04
C VAL A 45 -1.87 4.93 -1.96
N VAL A 46 -0.95 5.87 -1.81
CA VAL A 46 0.48 5.56 -1.65
C VAL A 46 0.88 5.85 -0.22
N THR A 47 1.39 4.83 0.48
CA THR A 47 1.98 4.98 1.81
C THR A 47 3.48 4.83 1.70
N THR A 48 4.23 5.74 2.32
CA THR A 48 5.70 5.71 2.41
C THR A 48 6.15 5.52 3.85
N GLY A 49 7.30 4.89 4.06
CA GLY A 49 7.94 4.89 5.37
C GLY A 49 8.35 6.30 5.80
N VAL A 50 8.34 6.57 7.11
CA VAL A 50 8.96 7.78 7.67
C VAL A 50 10.46 7.48 7.73
N GLU A 51 11.28 8.21 6.98
CA GLU A 51 12.75 8.16 7.11
C GLU A 51 13.20 8.77 8.44
#